data_AF-A0A1H9NB82-F1
#
_entry.id   AF-A0A1H9NB82-F1
#
_cell.length_a   1.000
_cell.length_b   1.000
_cell.length_c   1.000
_cell.angle_alpha   90.00
_cell.angle_beta   90.00
_cell.angle_gamma   90.00
#
_symmetry.space_group_name_H-M   'P 1'
#
loop_
_entity.id
_entity.type
_entity.pdbx_description
1 polymer ?
#
loop_
_entity_poly.entity_id
_entity_poly.type
_entity_poly.pdbx_seq_one_letter_code
_entity_poly.pdbx_strand_id
1 'polypeptide(L)'
;MSGWTWCTPRGRILSGTVAAAALYTGVRLGGPRSRVLWTCAVLPDVALLHGIAAAPGFDPLPRYAVRSYNVLHSPGVPLLLLGTARALDSRPLRVAACGWLAHIAADRAFGYGPRARDGSRIRGPAPAGPRRSALSPTGRAAPSAG
;
A
#
# COMPACT_ATOMS: atom_id res chain seq x y z
N MET A 1 4.77 10.57 11.61
CA MET A 1 5.21 10.36 10.22
C MET A 1 3.95 10.28 9.36
N SER A 2 3.77 11.28 8.50
CA SER A 2 2.59 11.50 7.64
C SER A 2 2.29 10.29 6.77
N GLY A 3 1.00 9.93 6.71
CA GLY A 3 0.47 8.76 6.02
C GLY A 3 1.06 8.56 4.63
N TRP A 4 1.63 7.38 4.44
CA TRP A 4 2.14 6.94 3.15
C TRP A 4 0.97 6.76 2.16
N THR A 5 1.32 6.75 0.89
CA THR A 5 0.62 7.36 -0.25
C THR A 5 -0.78 6.86 -0.64
N TRP A 6 -1.36 5.84 -0.01
CA TRP A 6 -2.58 5.21 -0.53
C TRP A 6 -3.90 5.88 -0.11
N CYS A 7 -3.90 6.71 0.95
CA CYS A 7 -5.14 7.26 1.54
C CYS A 7 -5.58 8.63 0.99
N THR A 8 -4.72 9.32 0.26
CA THR A 8 -5.01 10.67 -0.26
C THR A 8 -4.88 10.71 -1.79
N PRO A 9 -5.66 11.55 -2.50
CA PRO A 9 -5.54 11.66 -3.96
C PRO A 9 -4.11 11.99 -4.41
N ARG A 10 -3.43 12.91 -3.71
CA ARG A 10 -2.03 13.29 -4.00
C ARG A 10 -1.07 12.11 -3.84
N GLY A 11 -1.22 11.35 -2.75
CA GLY A 11 -0.42 10.16 -2.55
C GLY A 11 -0.67 9.11 -3.64
N ARG A 12 -1.92 8.90 -4.04
CA ARG A 12 -2.26 7.92 -5.09
C ARG A 12 -1.62 8.31 -6.43
N ILE A 13 -1.66 9.60 -6.78
CA ILE A 13 -0.97 10.13 -7.96
C ILE A 13 0.54 9.89 -7.86
N LEU A 14 1.17 10.27 -6.74
CA LEU A 14 2.60 10.04 -6.53
C LEU A 14 2.95 8.55 -6.68
N SER A 15 2.16 7.66 -6.11
CA SER A 15 2.37 6.21 -6.24
C SER A 15 2.25 5.75 -7.69
N GLY A 16 1.28 6.26 -8.44
CA GLY A 16 1.13 5.98 -9.87
C GLY A 16 2.37 6.42 -10.66
N THR A 17 2.89 7.61 -10.37
CA THR A 17 4.12 8.10 -11.02
C THR A 17 5.34 7.24 -10.69
N VAL A 18 5.49 6.81 -9.43
CA VAL A 18 6.56 5.90 -9.00
C VAL A 18 6.41 4.54 -9.69
N ALA A 19 5.19 4.01 -9.79
CA ALA A 19 4.92 2.74 -10.45
C ALA A 19 5.33 2.77 -11.93
N ALA A 20 4.90 3.82 -12.65
CA ALA A 20 5.25 4.01 -14.05
C ALA A 20 6.77 4.18 -14.25
N ALA A 21 7.43 5.00 -13.42
CA ALA A 21 8.87 5.22 -13.50
C ALA A 21 9.67 3.95 -13.19
N ALA A 22 9.27 3.20 -12.16
CA ALA A 22 9.90 1.94 -11.78
C ALA A 22 9.75 0.88 -12.88
N LEU A 23 8.53 0.74 -13.43
CA LEU A 23 8.27 -0.18 -14.54
C LEU A 23 9.07 0.20 -15.79
N TYR A 24 9.03 1.48 -16.18
CA TYR A 24 9.82 1.98 -17.31
C TYR A 24 11.31 1.69 -17.14
N THR A 25 11.86 2.02 -15.97
CA THR A 25 13.27 1.74 -15.64
C THR A 25 13.57 0.25 -15.69
N GLY A 26 12.69 -0.59 -15.13
CA GLY A 26 12.80 -2.04 -15.16
C GLY A 26 12.81 -2.60 -16.59
N VAL A 27 11.93 -2.10 -17.46
CA VAL A 27 11.89 -2.47 -18.89
C VAL A 27 13.14 -2.01 -19.63
N ARG A 28 13.66 -0.81 -19.34
CA ARG A 28 14.92 -0.32 -19.94
C ARG A 28 16.12 -1.13 -19.49
N LEU A 29 16.16 -1.56 -18.23
CA LEU A 29 17.24 -2.37 -17.68
C LEU A 29 17.14 -3.85 -18.05
N GLY A 30 15.96 -4.46 -18.08
CA GLY A 30 15.78 -5.90 -18.27
C GLY A 30 15.28 -6.31 -19.66
N GLY A 31 14.73 -5.35 -20.42
CA GLY A 31 13.93 -5.60 -21.62
C GLY A 31 12.46 -5.91 -21.29
N PRO A 32 11.54 -5.71 -22.25
CA PRO A 32 10.11 -5.92 -22.04
C PRO A 32 9.72 -7.38 -21.81
N ARG A 33 10.57 -8.34 -22.18
CA ARG A 33 10.37 -9.79 -21.96
C ARG A 33 11.17 -10.33 -20.77
N SER A 34 11.69 -9.46 -19.90
CA SER A 34 12.49 -9.88 -18.75
C SER A 34 11.68 -10.74 -17.80
N ARG A 35 12.08 -12.01 -17.63
CA ARG A 35 11.46 -12.91 -16.64
C ARG A 35 11.64 -12.37 -15.23
N VAL A 36 12.83 -11.87 -14.89
CA VAL A 36 13.13 -11.31 -13.56
C VAL A 36 12.18 -10.17 -13.21
N LEU A 37 11.95 -9.24 -14.15
CA LEU A 37 11.04 -8.11 -13.96
C LEU A 37 9.63 -8.60 -13.63
N TRP A 38 9.06 -9.43 -14.51
CA TRP A 38 7.67 -9.86 -14.39
C TRP A 38 7.45 -10.81 -13.23
N THR A 39 8.40 -11.70 -12.94
CA THR A 39 8.36 -12.54 -11.73
C THR A 39 8.36 -11.66 -10.49
N CYS A 40 9.27 -10.69 -10.36
CA CYS A 40 9.32 -9.84 -9.16
C CYS A 40 8.17 -8.83 -9.07
N ALA A 41 7.52 -8.50 -10.19
CA ALA A 41 6.30 -7.71 -10.19
C ALA A 41 5.12 -8.50 -9.61
N VAL A 42 5.00 -9.80 -9.88
CA VAL A 42 3.86 -10.61 -9.41
C VAL A 42 4.13 -11.30 -8.05
N LEU A 43 5.41 -11.56 -7.72
CA LEU A 43 5.81 -12.32 -6.53
C LEU A 43 5.22 -11.82 -5.20
N PRO A 44 5.06 -10.49 -4.94
CA PRO A 44 4.50 -10.02 -3.67
C PRO A 44 3.10 -10.60 -3.36
N ASP A 45 2.32 -10.91 -4.40
CA ASP A 45 0.95 -11.43 -4.29
C ASP A 45 0.89 -12.95 -4.18
N VAL A 46 2.01 -13.66 -4.40
CA VAL A 46 2.04 -15.13 -4.26
C VAL A 46 1.80 -15.56 -2.81
N ALA A 47 2.16 -14.72 -1.82
CA ALA A 47 1.78 -14.96 -0.42
C ALA A 47 0.27 -14.80 -0.17
N LEU A 48 -0.41 -13.96 -0.96
CA LEU A 48 -1.86 -13.84 -0.96
C LEU A 48 -2.46 -15.13 -1.51
N LEU A 49 -1.99 -15.65 -2.64
CA LEU A 49 -2.44 -16.93 -3.23
C LEU A 49 -2.28 -18.12 -2.27
N HIS A 50 -1.15 -18.21 -1.57
CA HIS A 50 -0.94 -19.27 -0.59
C HIS A 50 -1.83 -19.12 0.66
N GLY A 51 -2.24 -17.89 0.98
CA GLY A 51 -3.16 -17.60 2.09
C GLY A 51 -4.65 -17.74 1.72
N ILE A 52 -5.03 -17.42 0.49
CA ILE A 52 -6.39 -17.53 -0.06
C ILE A 52 -6.79 -19.00 -0.21
N ALA A 53 -5.85 -19.89 -0.53
CA ALA A 53 -6.13 -21.33 -0.65
C ALA A 53 -6.78 -21.94 0.61
N ALA A 54 -6.69 -21.27 1.76
CA ALA A 54 -7.25 -21.71 3.03
C ALA A 54 -8.38 -20.79 3.60
N ALA A 55 -8.85 -19.76 2.86
CA ALA A 55 -9.89 -18.87 3.36
C ALA A 55 -10.89 -18.40 2.28
N PRO A 56 -12.19 -18.24 2.62
CA PRO A 56 -13.26 -17.95 1.66
C PRO A 56 -13.31 -16.51 1.12
N GLY A 57 -12.32 -15.65 1.41
CA GLY A 57 -12.35 -14.25 0.98
C GLY A 57 -11.02 -13.48 1.09
N PHE A 58 -11.01 -12.27 0.51
CA PHE A 58 -9.84 -11.40 0.35
C PHE A 58 -9.80 -10.20 1.32
N ASP A 59 -10.90 -9.92 2.02
CA ASP A 59 -11.02 -8.81 2.97
C ASP A 59 -12.08 -9.15 4.03
N PRO A 60 -11.72 -9.26 5.32
CA PRO A 60 -10.37 -9.14 5.88
C PRO A 60 -9.43 -10.29 5.48
N LEU A 61 -8.13 -10.00 5.38
CA LEU A 61 -7.12 -11.02 5.09
C LEU A 61 -6.95 -11.96 6.31
N PRO A 62 -6.78 -13.29 6.13
CA PRO A 62 -6.54 -14.20 7.25
C PRO A 62 -5.35 -13.76 8.12
N ARG A 63 -5.51 -13.82 9.44
CA ARG A 63 -4.51 -13.29 10.41
C ARG A 63 -3.10 -13.85 10.19
N TYR A 64 -2.97 -15.11 9.80
CA TYR A 64 -1.68 -15.74 9.52
C TYR A 64 -0.98 -15.17 8.27
N ALA A 65 -1.74 -14.63 7.31
CA ALA A 65 -1.21 -14.05 6.07
C ALA A 65 -0.85 -12.56 6.20
N VAL A 66 -1.36 -11.87 7.23
CA VAL A 66 -1.13 -10.42 7.47
C VAL A 66 0.36 -10.07 7.54
N ARG A 67 1.16 -10.84 8.27
CA ARG A 67 2.60 -10.55 8.43
C ARG A 67 3.32 -10.67 7.08
N SER A 68 3.10 -11.77 6.36
CA SER A 68 3.71 -12.01 5.05
C SER A 68 3.32 -10.93 4.05
N TYR A 69 2.03 -10.56 4.02
CA TYR A 69 1.54 -9.46 3.18
C TYR A 69 2.28 -8.15 3.49
N ASN A 70 2.32 -7.73 4.75
CA ASN A 70 2.94 -6.45 5.13
C ASN A 70 4.45 -6.42 4.88
N VAL A 71 5.15 -7.55 5.03
CA VAL A 71 6.58 -7.66 4.73
C VAL A 71 6.82 -7.54 3.22
N LEU A 72 6.11 -8.32 2.40
CA LEU A 72 6.30 -8.32 0.95
C LEU A 72 5.84 -7.01 0.30
N HIS A 73 4.85 -6.34 0.90
CA HIS A 73 4.38 -5.02 0.48
C HIS A 73 5.08 -3.88 1.23
N SER A 74 6.20 -4.15 1.91
CA SER A 74 7.03 -3.12 2.53
C SER A 74 7.95 -2.48 1.49
N PRO A 75 8.06 -1.13 1.47
CA PRO A 75 9.08 -0.43 0.66
C PRO A 75 10.52 -0.81 1.04
N GLY A 76 10.72 -1.39 2.23
CA GLY A 76 12.02 -1.89 2.65
C GLY A 76 12.57 -2.99 1.75
N VAL A 77 11.71 -3.82 1.13
CA VAL A 77 12.16 -4.91 0.25
C VAL A 77 12.83 -4.39 -1.03
N PRO A 78 12.19 -3.53 -1.86
CA PRO A 78 12.86 -2.97 -3.02
C PRO A 78 14.07 -2.10 -2.66
N LEU A 79 14.06 -1.41 -1.51
CA LEU A 79 15.23 -0.66 -1.03
C LEU A 79 16.41 -1.58 -0.72
N LEU A 80 16.18 -2.70 -0.03
CA LEU A 80 17.20 -3.71 0.23
C LEU A 80 17.73 -4.30 -1.08
N LEU A 81 16.84 -4.65 -2.02
CA LEU A 81 17.25 -5.16 -3.33
C LEU A 81 18.13 -4.16 -4.08
N LEU A 82 17.78 -2.85 -4.09
CA LEU A 82 18.61 -1.81 -4.70
C LEU A 82 19.95 -1.65 -4.01
N GLY A 83 19.98 -1.67 -2.67
CA GLY A 83 21.22 -1.57 -1.89
C GLY A 83 22.17 -2.74 -2.19
N THR A 84 21.65 -3.97 -2.16
CA THR A 84 22.41 -5.18 -2.52
C THR A 84 22.84 -5.15 -3.98
N ALA A 85 21.97 -4.70 -4.89
CA ALA A 85 22.32 -4.56 -6.30
C ALA A 85 23.49 -3.58 -6.50
N ARG A 86 23.52 -2.48 -5.75
CA ARG A 86 24.60 -1.49 -5.81
C ARG A 86 25.92 -2.02 -5.24
N ALA A 87 25.85 -2.81 -4.16
CA ALA A 87 27.02 -3.42 -3.54
C ALA A 87 27.65 -4.50 -4.44
N LEU A 88 26.83 -5.24 -5.19
CA LEU A 88 27.26 -6.34 -6.04
C LEU A 88 27.33 -5.99 -7.54
N ASP A 89 27.10 -4.73 -7.90
CA ASP A 89 26.88 -4.24 -9.27
C ASP A 89 25.92 -5.10 -10.12
N SER A 90 24.92 -5.69 -9.49
CA SER A 90 24.06 -6.69 -10.12
C SER A 90 22.92 -6.04 -10.89
N ARG A 91 22.97 -6.12 -12.23
CA ARG A 91 21.86 -5.73 -13.10
C ARG A 91 20.56 -6.51 -12.84
N PRO A 92 20.58 -7.86 -12.68
CA PRO A 92 19.37 -8.61 -12.34
C PRO A 92 18.70 -8.13 -11.05
N LEU A 93 19.46 -7.82 -10.01
CA LEU A 93 18.90 -7.31 -8.74
C LEU A 93 18.27 -5.92 -8.91
N ARG A 94 18.86 -5.03 -9.73
CA ARG A 94 18.23 -3.75 -10.09
C ARG A 94 16.88 -3.97 -10.77
N VAL A 95 16.82 -4.89 -11.74
CA VAL A 95 15.58 -5.23 -12.45
C VAL A 95 14.53 -5.82 -11.50
N ALA A 96 14.94 -6.71 -10.60
CA ALA A 96 14.08 -7.28 -9.56
C ALA A 96 13.50 -6.19 -8.65
N ALA A 97 14.33 -5.26 -8.19
CA ALA A 97 13.90 -4.14 -7.35
C ALA A 97 12.90 -3.22 -8.07
N CYS A 98 13.12 -2.94 -9.36
CA CYS A 98 12.18 -2.16 -10.17
C CYS A 98 10.82 -2.84 -10.30
N GLY A 99 10.79 -4.16 -10.59
CA GLY A 99 9.54 -4.92 -10.66
C GLY A 99 8.78 -4.91 -9.34
N TRP A 100 9.49 -5.17 -8.25
CA TRP A 100 8.91 -5.19 -6.91
C TRP A 100 8.37 -3.82 -6.47
N LEU A 101 9.13 -2.74 -6.73
CA LEU A 101 8.71 -1.38 -6.43
C LEU A 101 7.50 -0.96 -7.27
N ALA A 102 7.50 -1.32 -8.57
CA ALA A 102 6.40 -1.02 -9.46
C ALA A 102 5.08 -1.65 -8.95
N HIS A 103 5.12 -2.91 -8.50
CA HIS A 103 3.98 -3.58 -7.89
C HIS A 103 3.45 -2.84 -6.66
N ILE A 104 4.31 -2.62 -5.65
CA ILE A 104 3.91 -1.95 -4.40
C ILE A 104 3.32 -0.55 -4.69
N ALA A 105 3.94 0.20 -5.60
CA ALA A 105 3.50 1.54 -5.94
C ALA A 105 2.18 1.53 -6.73
N ALA A 106 1.96 0.56 -7.62
CA ALA A 106 0.68 0.39 -8.30
C ALA A 106 -0.44 0.11 -7.29
N ASP A 107 -0.19 -0.78 -6.33
CA ASP A 107 -1.10 -1.06 -5.22
C ASP A 107 -1.51 0.21 -4.48
N ARG A 108 -0.54 1.06 -4.13
CA ARG A 108 -0.82 2.33 -3.42
C ARG A 108 -1.57 3.32 -4.30
N ALA A 109 -1.32 3.32 -5.61
CA ALA A 109 -2.08 4.12 -6.56
C ALA A 109 -3.56 3.71 -6.61
N PHE A 110 -3.87 2.43 -6.42
CA PHE A 110 -5.24 1.92 -6.36
C PHE A 110 -5.87 1.97 -4.97
N GLY A 111 -5.13 2.41 -3.94
CA GLY A 111 -5.63 2.55 -2.57
C GLY A 111 -5.46 1.30 -1.71
N TYR A 112 -4.74 0.29 -2.21
CA TYR A 112 -4.31 -0.83 -1.38
C TYR A 112 -3.23 -0.36 -0.40
N GLY A 113 -3.22 -0.91 0.80
CA GLY A 113 -2.34 -0.46 1.87
C GLY A 113 -2.09 -1.57 2.90
N PRO A 114 -1.27 -1.27 3.92
CA PRO A 114 -0.92 -2.23 4.95
C PRO A 114 -2.17 -2.75 5.67
N ARG A 115 -2.08 -4.00 6.14
CA ARG A 115 -3.14 -4.66 6.89
C ARG A 115 -2.92 -4.52 8.39
N ALA A 116 -4.00 -4.28 9.12
CA ALA A 116 -4.03 -4.36 10.57
C ALA A 116 -3.98 -5.83 11.02
N ARG A 117 -3.77 -6.06 12.32
CA ARG A 117 -3.66 -7.41 12.91
C ARG A 117 -4.92 -8.27 12.70
N ASP A 118 -6.08 -7.63 12.53
CA ASP A 118 -7.35 -8.28 12.27
C ASP A 118 -7.59 -8.61 10.78
N GLY A 119 -6.66 -8.22 9.89
CA GLY A 119 -6.76 -8.44 8.44
C GLY A 119 -7.39 -7.28 7.66
N SER A 120 -7.99 -6.30 8.36
CA SER A 120 -8.57 -5.13 7.73
C SER A 120 -7.50 -4.21 7.12
N ARG A 121 -7.87 -3.44 6.10
CA ARG A 121 -6.98 -2.41 5.54
C ARG A 121 -6.88 -1.23 6.51
N ILE A 122 -5.66 -0.80 6.81
CA ILE A 122 -5.44 0.45 7.54
C ILE A 122 -5.81 1.61 6.61
N ARG A 123 -7.02 2.15 6.80
CA ARG A 123 -7.43 3.42 6.20
C ARG A 123 -6.81 4.56 7.02
N GLY A 124 -6.45 5.63 6.34
CA GLY A 124 -6.05 6.88 6.99
C GLY A 124 -7.18 7.41 7.89
N PRO A 125 -6.90 8.40 8.75
CA PRO A 125 -7.92 8.98 9.61
C PRO A 125 -9.14 9.37 8.75
N ALA A 126 -10.33 8.96 9.19
CA ALA A 126 -11.56 9.37 8.55
C ALA A 126 -11.58 10.92 8.47
N PRO A 127 -12.12 11.52 7.39
CA PRO A 127 -12.37 12.95 7.41
C PRO A 127 -13.17 13.25 8.67
N ALA A 128 -12.75 14.27 9.42
CA ALA A 128 -13.47 14.70 10.61
C ALA A 128 -14.92 14.93 10.19
N GLY A 129 -15.81 14.01 10.58
CA GLY A 129 -17.23 14.18 10.37
C GLY A 129 -17.66 15.51 11.00
N PRO A 130 -18.71 16.16 10.49
CA PRO A 130 -19.19 17.39 11.09
C PRO A 130 -19.33 17.16 12.59
N ARG A 131 -18.65 18.00 13.40
CA ARG A 131 -18.82 18.01 14.85
C ARG A 131 -20.33 18.05 15.05
N ARG A 132 -20.91 17.00 15.65
CA ARG A 132 -22.26 17.10 16.19
C ARG A 132 -22.16 18.21 17.22
N SER A 133 -22.53 19.43 16.84
CA SER A 133 -22.78 20.52 17.76
C SER A 133 -23.71 19.94 18.81
N ALA A 134 -23.22 19.92 20.04
CA ALA A 134 -23.98 19.46 21.18
C ALA A 134 -25.35 20.16 21.12
N LEU A 135 -26.41 19.39 20.84
CA LEU A 135 -27.75 19.79 21.19
C LEU A 135 -27.75 19.90 22.71
N SER A 136 -27.67 21.14 23.21
CA SER A 136 -27.86 21.44 24.62
C SER A 136 -29.21 20.84 25.07
N PRO A 137 -29.22 19.94 26.06
CA PRO A 137 -30.46 19.36 26.57
C PRO A 137 -31.03 20.27 27.65
N THR A 138 -31.36 21.52 27.33
CA THR A 138 -32.07 22.41 28.25
C THR A 138 -32.95 23.38 27.47
N GLY A 139 -34.08 22.88 27.01
CA GLY A 139 -35.23 23.72 26.69
C GLY A 139 -35.80 24.26 27.99
N ARG A 140 -35.42 25.48 28.38
CA ARG A 140 -36.21 26.30 29.30
C ARG A 140 -36.11 27.75 28.87
N ALA A 141 -37.20 28.26 28.31
CA ALA A 141 -37.38 29.68 28.05
C ALA A 141 -37.40 30.43 29.40
N ALA A 142 -36.63 31.51 29.52
CA ALA A 142 -36.75 32.46 30.60
C ALA A 142 -37.95 33.39 30.33
N PRO A 143 -38.77 33.73 31.35
CA PRO A 143 -39.88 34.67 31.17
C PRO A 143 -39.36 36.11 31.01
N SER A 144 -39.96 36.84 30.08
CA SER A 144 -39.78 38.28 29.88
C SER A 144 -40.35 39.04 31.07
N ALA A 145 -39.55 39.93 31.65
CA ALA A 145 -40.01 40.94 32.61
C ALA A 145 -40.85 42.00 31.88
N GLY A 146 -42.04 42.26 32.42
CA GLY A 146 -42.99 43.30 32.01
C GLY A 146 -44.14 43.33 32.99
#